data_AF-A0A0R3MKA4-F1
#
_entry.id   AF-A0A0R3MKA4-F1
#
_cell.length_a   1.000
_cell.length_b   1.000
_cell.length_c   1.000
_cell.angle_alpha   90.00
_cell.angle_beta   90.00
_cell.angle_gamma   90.00
#
_symmetry.space_group_name_H-M   'P 1'
#
loop_
_entity.id
_entity.type
_entity.pdbx_description
1 polymer ?
#
loop_
_entity_poly.entity_id
_entity_poly.type
_entity_poly.pdbx_seq_one_letter_code
_entity_poly.pdbx_strand_id
1 'polypeptide(L)'
;MNDARALAPVSESTELTVAEAADALSREFQNESSPVESRPLAVEEKKEADPPALSDQTKVTLKDGAELSIQELKRGYISRKSFTQKTQALADERARFEELRVQTQHYARACAEMYNALEIAAHALMPQQPDRSMVDVDPQTWKALQDDYEFKVGLLAQAQQAAQAQSSAAQAARNAEERDSSHRWLMARQQQREALFEAMPELTNANEARRFQEDAIDTIAGYGFSVEELSSSLEDLRNFRIVRDLIRYRKALQSAPKLKGNVAGLPVLTGKKRMDRAERSTRANRTQFEQFRNTGRLDDAAAILAKRMKD
;
A
#
# COMPACT_ATOMS: atom_id res chain seq x y z
N MET A 1 -30.65 53.31 -1.16
CA MET A 1 -30.53 51.87 -0.86
C MET A 1 -29.92 51.20 -2.07
N ASN A 2 -28.65 50.84 -1.91
CA ASN A 2 -27.80 49.91 -2.65
C ASN A 2 -27.81 49.93 -4.19
N ASP A 3 -26.75 50.58 -4.67
CA ASP A 3 -26.18 50.53 -6.01
C ASP A 3 -25.99 49.12 -6.58
N ALA A 4 -26.21 49.09 -7.89
CA ALA A 4 -25.86 48.04 -8.82
C ALA A 4 -24.39 47.59 -8.64
N ARG A 5 -24.20 46.37 -8.15
CA ARG A 5 -22.92 45.68 -8.22
C ARG A 5 -22.91 44.81 -9.47
N ALA A 6 -22.23 45.31 -10.48
CA ALA A 6 -21.83 44.61 -11.69
C ALA A 6 -21.28 43.21 -11.34
N LEU A 7 -21.92 42.17 -11.86
CA LEU A 7 -21.29 40.87 -12.02
C LEU A 7 -20.42 40.95 -13.28
N ALA A 8 -19.11 40.95 -13.09
CA ALA A 8 -18.17 40.60 -14.13
C ALA A 8 -18.37 39.13 -14.53
N PRO A 9 -18.37 38.78 -15.83
CA PRO A 9 -18.24 37.38 -16.22
C PRO A 9 -16.83 36.90 -15.85
N VAL A 10 -16.80 35.86 -15.02
CA VAL A 10 -15.61 35.12 -14.64
C VAL A 10 -14.93 34.62 -15.91
N SER A 11 -13.61 34.85 -15.99
CA SER A 11 -12.72 34.37 -17.03
C SER A 11 -13.02 32.93 -17.45
N GLU A 12 -13.16 32.81 -18.75
CA GLU A 12 -13.12 31.64 -19.61
C GLU A 12 -11.92 30.74 -19.24
N SER A 13 -12.14 29.79 -18.34
CA SER A 13 -11.32 28.59 -18.25
C SER A 13 -11.80 27.66 -19.35
N THR A 14 -11.01 27.52 -20.41
CA THR A 14 -11.14 26.45 -21.40
C THR A 14 -11.03 25.09 -20.70
N GLU A 15 -12.16 24.57 -20.23
CA GLU A 15 -12.32 23.16 -19.92
C GLU A 15 -12.42 22.43 -21.26
N LEU A 16 -11.29 21.87 -21.72
CA LEU A 16 -11.31 20.88 -22.78
C LEU A 16 -12.24 19.75 -22.36
N THR A 17 -13.29 19.54 -23.13
CA THR A 17 -14.22 18.45 -22.86
C THR A 17 -13.53 17.11 -23.11
N VAL A 18 -13.94 16.08 -22.38
CA VAL A 18 -13.42 14.70 -22.51
C VAL A 18 -13.51 14.19 -23.97
N ALA A 19 -14.45 14.73 -24.75
CA ALA A 19 -14.60 14.44 -26.18
C ALA A 19 -13.45 15.02 -27.04
N GLU A 20 -12.98 16.24 -26.75
CA GLU A 20 -11.86 16.85 -27.47
C GLU A 20 -10.52 16.22 -27.10
N ALA A 21 -10.36 15.78 -25.85
CA ALA A 21 -9.19 15.01 -25.42
C ALA A 21 -9.12 13.62 -26.09
N ALA A 22 -10.28 12.99 -26.33
CA ALA A 22 -10.36 11.72 -27.04
C ALA A 22 -10.06 11.88 -28.54
N ASP A 23 -10.54 12.95 -29.18
CA ASP A 23 -10.28 13.21 -30.61
C ASP A 23 -8.81 13.61 -30.86
N ALA A 24 -8.19 14.33 -29.92
CA ALA A 24 -6.76 14.63 -29.96
C ALA A 24 -5.88 13.37 -29.85
N LEU A 25 -6.22 12.43 -28.95
CA LEU A 25 -5.52 11.15 -28.84
C LEU A 25 -5.72 10.27 -30.08
N SER A 26 -6.93 10.22 -30.65
CA SER A 26 -7.19 9.41 -31.84
C SER A 26 -6.42 9.90 -33.08
N ARG A 27 -6.23 11.21 -33.22
CA ARG A 27 -5.40 11.79 -34.30
C ARG A 27 -3.92 11.50 -34.14
N GLU A 28 -3.42 11.38 -32.91
CA GLU A 28 -2.00 11.12 -32.64
C GLU A 28 -1.61 9.65 -32.94
N PHE A 29 -2.55 8.71 -32.81
CA PHE A 29 -2.33 7.29 -33.13
C PHE A 29 -2.56 6.90 -34.60
N GLN A 30 -3.23 7.75 -35.40
CA GLN A 30 -3.53 7.43 -36.81
C GLN A 30 -2.45 7.84 -37.82
N ASN A 31 -1.39 8.53 -37.38
CA ASN A 31 -0.32 9.02 -38.26
C ASN A 31 0.90 8.06 -38.38
N GLU A 32 0.85 6.88 -37.77
CA GLU A 32 1.89 5.82 -37.90
C GLU A 32 1.42 4.63 -38.77
N SER A 33 0.69 4.90 -39.86
CA SER A 33 0.50 3.89 -40.92
C SER A 33 0.83 4.48 -42.28
N SER A 34 2.14 4.62 -42.53
CA SER A 34 2.64 4.66 -43.89
C SER A 34 2.78 3.22 -44.41
N PRO A 35 2.26 2.90 -45.60
CA PRO A 35 2.36 1.56 -46.16
C PRO A 35 3.81 1.29 -46.59
N VAL A 36 4.47 0.32 -45.95
CA VAL A 36 5.79 -0.15 -46.38
C VAL A 36 5.62 -0.98 -47.65
N GLU A 37 5.88 -0.34 -48.79
CA GLU A 37 6.04 -0.99 -50.08
C GLU A 37 7.36 -1.79 -50.07
N SER A 38 7.24 -3.11 -50.06
CA SER A 38 8.36 -4.05 -50.04
C SER A 38 9.19 -3.97 -51.32
N ARG A 39 10.27 -3.18 -51.28
CA ARG A 39 11.33 -3.20 -52.29
C ARG A 39 12.45 -4.11 -51.81
N PRO A 40 12.88 -5.14 -52.58
CA PRO A 40 13.96 -6.02 -52.16
C PRO A 40 15.28 -5.23 -52.19
N LEU A 41 15.87 -5.03 -50.99
CA LEU A 41 17.22 -4.50 -50.85
C LEU A 41 18.22 -5.64 -51.12
N ALA A 42 18.94 -5.51 -52.23
CA ALA A 42 20.15 -6.27 -52.49
C ALA A 42 21.15 -6.00 -51.35
N VAL A 43 21.52 -7.05 -50.63
CA VAL A 43 22.52 -7.00 -49.55
C VAL A 43 23.90 -6.99 -50.20
N GLU A 44 24.50 -5.80 -50.33
CA GLU A 44 25.96 -5.69 -50.41
C GLU A 44 26.53 -5.86 -49.01
N GLU A 45 27.28 -6.93 -48.79
CA GLU A 45 28.09 -7.15 -47.58
C GLU A 45 29.18 -6.08 -47.47
N LYS A 46 28.87 -4.98 -46.80
CA LYS A 46 29.90 -4.16 -46.16
C LYS A 46 30.32 -4.86 -44.87
N LYS A 47 31.58 -5.28 -44.81
CA LYS A 47 32.27 -5.65 -43.57
C LYS A 47 32.20 -4.49 -42.60
N GLU A 48 31.25 -4.56 -41.68
CA GLU A 48 31.17 -3.68 -40.53
C GLU A 48 32.29 -4.10 -39.57
N ALA A 49 33.26 -3.21 -39.37
CA ALA A 49 34.32 -3.41 -38.41
C ALA A 49 33.69 -3.51 -37.01
N ASP A 50 34.04 -4.56 -36.26
CA ASP A 50 33.66 -4.71 -34.86
C ASP A 50 33.99 -3.41 -34.10
N PRO A 51 33.01 -2.75 -33.46
CA PRO A 51 33.30 -1.61 -32.61
C PRO A 51 34.22 -2.08 -31.47
N PRO A 52 35.16 -1.25 -31.00
CA PRO A 52 36.07 -1.63 -29.94
C PRO A 52 35.25 -2.06 -28.71
N ALA A 53 35.48 -3.28 -28.25
CA ALA A 53 34.84 -3.83 -27.06
C ALA A 53 35.26 -2.99 -25.85
N LEU A 54 34.48 -1.95 -25.55
CA LEU A 54 34.61 -1.17 -24.32
C LEU A 54 34.43 -2.12 -23.16
N SER A 55 35.46 -2.21 -22.32
CA SER A 55 35.41 -3.08 -21.16
C SER A 55 34.28 -2.62 -20.25
N ASP A 56 33.64 -3.59 -19.65
CA ASP A 56 32.50 -3.44 -18.76
C ASP A 56 32.74 -2.49 -17.56
N GLN A 57 34.02 -2.22 -17.24
CA GLN A 57 34.46 -1.30 -16.19
C GLN A 57 34.64 0.16 -16.65
N THR A 58 34.46 0.45 -17.94
CA THR A 58 34.59 1.81 -18.47
C THR A 58 33.55 2.70 -17.82
N LYS A 59 33.99 3.82 -17.23
CA LYS A 59 33.12 4.82 -16.63
C LYS A 59 32.62 5.78 -17.69
N VAL A 60 31.32 6.00 -17.71
CA VAL A 60 30.65 6.94 -18.61
C VAL A 60 30.00 8.01 -17.76
N THR A 61 30.28 9.28 -18.08
CA THR A 61 29.62 10.43 -17.46
C THR A 61 28.26 10.65 -18.13
N LEU A 62 27.19 10.55 -17.34
CA LEU A 62 25.85 10.90 -17.79
C LEU A 62 25.70 12.43 -17.87
N LYS A 63 24.68 12.89 -18.61
CA LYS A 63 24.34 14.33 -18.74
C LYS A 63 24.12 15.03 -17.39
N ASP A 64 23.77 14.27 -16.36
CA ASP A 64 23.54 14.77 -15.00
C ASP A 64 24.83 14.85 -14.15
N GLY A 65 26.01 14.61 -14.74
CA GLY A 65 27.30 14.69 -14.07
C GLY A 65 27.68 13.45 -13.24
N ALA A 66 26.85 12.41 -13.22
CA ALA A 66 27.14 11.15 -12.53
C ALA A 66 28.03 10.23 -13.38
N GLU A 67 29.10 9.69 -12.79
CA GLU A 67 29.96 8.66 -13.39
C GLU A 67 29.43 7.26 -13.05
N LEU A 68 28.94 6.53 -14.06
CA LEU A 68 28.46 5.15 -13.91
C LEU A 68 29.27 4.21 -14.81
N SER A 69 29.52 2.99 -14.35
CA SER A 69 30.13 1.97 -15.20
C SER A 69 29.16 1.49 -16.29
N ILE A 70 29.69 1.05 -17.42
CA ILE A 70 28.88 0.41 -18.48
C ILE A 70 28.10 -0.80 -17.93
N GLN A 71 28.66 -1.55 -16.98
CA GLN A 71 27.96 -2.64 -16.28
C GLN A 71 26.72 -2.18 -15.51
N GLU A 72 26.82 -1.09 -14.75
CA GLU A 72 25.68 -0.55 -13.99
C GLU A 72 24.59 0.00 -14.92
N LEU A 73 24.96 0.60 -16.04
CA LEU A 73 24.01 1.07 -17.05
C LEU A 73 23.27 -0.09 -17.73
N LYS A 74 24.00 -1.15 -18.12
CA LYS A 74 23.40 -2.38 -18.66
C LYS A 74 22.45 -3.02 -17.63
N ARG A 75 22.88 -3.15 -16.37
CA ARG A 75 22.05 -3.71 -15.30
C ARG A 75 20.81 -2.86 -15.02
N GLY A 76 20.95 -1.54 -15.00
CA GLY A 76 19.84 -0.61 -14.81
C GLY A 76 18.83 -0.63 -15.98
N TYR A 77 19.31 -0.81 -17.20
CA TYR A 77 18.46 -0.98 -18.38
C TYR A 77 17.71 -2.33 -18.34
N ILE A 78 18.40 -3.43 -18.05
CA ILE A 78 17.78 -4.77 -17.92
C ILE A 78 16.75 -4.77 -16.80
N SER A 79 17.07 -4.16 -15.65
CA SER A 79 16.14 -4.04 -14.52
C SER A 79 14.89 -3.23 -14.90
N ARG A 80 15.05 -2.03 -15.48
CA ARG A 80 13.92 -1.19 -15.93
C ARG A 80 13.06 -1.88 -16.99
N LYS A 81 13.69 -2.55 -17.96
CA LYS A 81 12.98 -3.35 -18.98
C LYS A 81 12.17 -4.48 -18.32
N SER A 82 12.78 -5.23 -17.41
CA SER A 82 12.11 -6.32 -16.70
C SER A 82 10.96 -5.81 -15.81
N PHE A 83 11.13 -4.65 -15.17
CA PHE A 83 10.10 -4.04 -14.35
C PHE A 83 8.91 -3.56 -15.21
N THR A 84 9.20 -2.93 -16.34
CA THR A 84 8.18 -2.49 -17.31
C THR A 84 7.40 -3.69 -17.86
N GLN A 85 8.11 -4.76 -18.24
CA GLN A 85 7.47 -5.99 -18.72
C GLN A 85 6.60 -6.65 -17.64
N LYS A 86 7.10 -6.75 -16.40
CA LYS A 86 6.33 -7.33 -15.29
C LYS A 86 5.11 -6.50 -14.93
N THR A 87 5.22 -5.17 -14.95
CA THR A 87 4.09 -4.28 -14.65
C THR A 87 3.03 -4.35 -15.75
N GLN A 88 3.43 -4.42 -17.02
CA GLN A 88 2.52 -4.67 -18.13
C GLN A 88 1.84 -6.04 -18.02
N ALA A 89 2.61 -7.11 -17.81
CA ALA A 89 2.05 -8.45 -17.64
C ALA A 89 1.07 -8.53 -16.47
N LEU A 90 1.38 -7.86 -15.35
CA LEU A 90 0.50 -7.78 -14.18
C LEU A 90 -0.77 -6.97 -14.46
N ALA A 91 -0.68 -5.90 -15.25
CA ALA A 91 -1.85 -5.15 -15.70
C ALA A 91 -2.76 -6.00 -16.60
N ASP A 92 -2.17 -6.75 -17.53
CA ASP A 92 -2.90 -7.66 -18.42
C ASP A 92 -3.56 -8.80 -17.65
N GLU A 93 -2.86 -9.40 -16.68
CA GLU A 93 -3.42 -10.43 -15.79
C GLU A 93 -4.61 -9.90 -14.98
N ARG A 94 -4.50 -8.68 -14.43
CA ARG A 94 -5.61 -8.04 -13.71
C ARG A 94 -6.80 -7.77 -14.62
N ALA A 95 -6.57 -7.28 -15.83
CA ALA A 95 -7.63 -7.03 -16.80
C ALA A 95 -8.37 -8.33 -17.15
N ARG A 96 -7.64 -9.41 -17.43
CA ARG A 96 -8.21 -10.74 -17.69
C ARG A 96 -8.98 -11.29 -16.50
N PHE A 97 -8.45 -11.11 -15.28
CA PHE A 97 -9.12 -11.56 -14.08
C PHE A 97 -10.44 -10.80 -13.84
N GLU A 98 -10.45 -9.49 -14.04
CA GLU A 98 -11.67 -8.69 -13.90
C GLU A 98 -12.70 -9.04 -14.98
N GLU A 99 -12.26 -9.29 -16.21
CA GLU A 99 -13.14 -9.77 -17.27
C GLU A 99 -13.78 -11.12 -16.88
N LEU A 100 -12.97 -12.10 -16.44
CA LEU A 100 -13.46 -13.40 -16.00
C LEU A 100 -14.44 -13.26 -14.82
N ARG A 101 -14.15 -12.37 -13.88
CA ARG A 101 -15.02 -12.08 -12.75
C ARG A 101 -16.36 -11.51 -13.21
N VAL A 102 -16.37 -10.55 -14.12
CA VAL A 102 -17.59 -9.97 -14.69
C VAL A 102 -18.40 -11.04 -15.44
N GLN A 103 -17.76 -11.86 -16.26
CA GLN A 103 -18.41 -12.98 -16.95
C GLN A 103 -19.03 -13.96 -15.94
N THR A 104 -18.27 -14.36 -14.92
CA THR A 104 -18.75 -15.27 -13.87
C THR A 104 -19.95 -14.68 -13.11
N GLN A 105 -19.92 -13.39 -12.79
CA GLN A 105 -21.05 -12.69 -12.17
C GLN A 105 -22.27 -12.65 -13.07
N HIS A 106 -22.10 -12.42 -14.38
CA HIS A 106 -23.18 -12.46 -15.36
C HIS A 106 -23.80 -13.86 -15.42
N TYR A 107 -22.98 -14.91 -15.53
CA TYR A 107 -23.46 -16.30 -15.52
C TYR A 107 -24.19 -16.64 -14.21
N ALA A 108 -23.67 -16.21 -13.06
CA ALA A 108 -24.31 -16.44 -11.77
C ALA A 108 -25.70 -15.77 -11.71
N ARG A 109 -25.84 -14.54 -12.23
CA ARG A 109 -27.13 -13.85 -12.31
C ARG A 109 -28.10 -14.55 -13.26
N ALA A 110 -27.65 -14.91 -14.46
CA ALA A 110 -28.48 -15.63 -15.43
C ALA A 110 -28.97 -16.98 -14.87
N CYS A 111 -28.10 -17.74 -14.20
CA CYS A 111 -28.49 -18.98 -13.52
C CYS A 111 -29.50 -18.73 -12.40
N ALA A 112 -29.34 -17.67 -11.61
CA ALA A 112 -30.29 -17.33 -10.55
C ALA A 112 -31.67 -16.94 -11.10
N GLU A 113 -31.71 -16.18 -12.20
CA GLU A 113 -32.95 -15.81 -12.89
C GLU A 113 -33.66 -17.03 -13.48
N MET A 114 -32.91 -17.93 -14.15
CA MET A 114 -33.46 -19.18 -14.67
C MET A 114 -34.00 -20.07 -13.56
N TYR A 115 -33.29 -20.15 -12.42
CA TYR A 115 -33.74 -20.90 -11.26
C TYR A 115 -35.06 -20.35 -10.72
N ASN A 116 -35.17 -19.02 -10.58
CA ASN A 116 -36.41 -18.38 -10.13
C ASN A 116 -37.57 -18.60 -11.11
N ALA A 117 -37.32 -18.48 -12.42
CA ALA A 117 -38.33 -18.76 -13.44
C ALA A 117 -38.79 -20.23 -13.42
N LEU A 118 -37.86 -21.17 -13.22
CA LEU A 118 -38.18 -22.59 -13.07
C LEU A 118 -38.97 -22.86 -11.80
N GLU A 119 -38.66 -22.18 -10.70
CA GLU A 119 -39.40 -22.28 -9.45
C GLU A 119 -40.85 -21.80 -9.62
N ILE A 120 -41.06 -20.66 -10.29
CA ILE A 120 -42.41 -20.15 -10.61
C ILE A 120 -43.17 -21.14 -11.51
N ALA A 121 -42.51 -21.66 -12.54
CA ALA A 121 -43.10 -22.65 -13.44
C ALA A 121 -43.45 -23.97 -12.71
N ALA A 122 -42.57 -24.43 -11.81
CA ALA A 122 -42.81 -25.62 -10.99
C ALA A 122 -44.01 -25.44 -10.04
N HIS A 123 -44.20 -24.25 -9.48
CA HIS A 123 -45.39 -23.94 -8.68
C HIS A 123 -46.68 -23.89 -9.54
N ALA A 124 -46.60 -23.40 -10.77
CA ALA A 124 -47.75 -23.38 -11.68
C ALA A 124 -48.12 -24.78 -12.23
N LEU A 125 -47.13 -25.66 -12.36
CA LEU A 125 -47.27 -27.05 -12.82
C LEU A 125 -47.51 -28.05 -11.67
N MET A 126 -47.82 -27.55 -10.48
CA MET A 126 -48.06 -28.41 -9.31
C MET A 126 -49.16 -29.44 -9.66
N PRO A 127 -48.87 -30.75 -9.54
CA PRO A 127 -49.81 -31.77 -9.95
C PRO A 127 -51.09 -31.63 -9.12
N GLN A 128 -52.25 -31.63 -9.77
CA GLN A 128 -53.53 -31.62 -9.07
C GLN A 128 -53.93 -33.03 -8.69
N GLN A 129 -54.52 -33.18 -7.50
CA GLN A 129 -54.99 -34.48 -7.04
C GLN A 129 -56.13 -34.97 -7.95
N PRO A 130 -56.11 -36.23 -8.44
CA PRO A 130 -57.19 -36.76 -9.26
C PRO A 130 -58.50 -36.78 -8.47
N ASP A 131 -59.61 -36.43 -9.15
CA ASP A 131 -60.93 -36.39 -8.54
C ASP A 131 -61.33 -37.77 -8.01
N ARG A 132 -61.75 -37.83 -6.74
CA ARG A 132 -62.17 -39.08 -6.09
C ARG A 132 -63.44 -39.65 -6.68
N SER A 133 -64.29 -38.83 -7.30
CA SER A 133 -65.53 -39.32 -7.95
C SER A 133 -65.25 -40.24 -9.15
N MET A 134 -64.05 -40.17 -9.74
CA MET A 134 -63.62 -41.04 -10.84
C MET A 134 -63.41 -42.50 -10.40
N VAL A 135 -63.22 -42.76 -9.10
CA VAL A 135 -63.12 -44.12 -8.55
C VAL A 135 -64.37 -44.95 -8.84
N ASP A 136 -65.54 -44.32 -8.81
CA ASP A 136 -66.82 -45.00 -9.03
C ASP A 136 -67.11 -45.27 -10.52
N VAL A 137 -66.47 -44.50 -11.42
CA VAL A 137 -66.70 -44.55 -12.88
C VAL A 137 -65.65 -45.41 -13.59
N ASP A 138 -64.37 -45.23 -13.26
CA ASP A 138 -63.26 -46.03 -13.78
C ASP A 138 -62.09 -46.10 -12.77
N PRO A 139 -62.07 -47.15 -11.93
CA PRO A 139 -61.02 -47.35 -10.94
C PRO A 139 -59.61 -47.51 -11.52
N GLN A 140 -59.47 -48.00 -12.75
CA GLN A 140 -58.16 -48.30 -13.33
C GLN A 140 -57.44 -47.03 -13.79
N THR A 141 -58.16 -46.13 -14.47
CA THR A 141 -57.60 -44.82 -14.83
C THR A 141 -57.34 -43.97 -13.60
N TRP A 142 -58.25 -43.94 -12.62
CA TRP A 142 -57.99 -43.20 -11.38
C TRP A 142 -56.69 -43.64 -10.69
N LYS A 143 -56.46 -44.96 -10.57
CA LYS A 143 -55.23 -45.48 -9.98
C LYS A 143 -53.98 -45.05 -10.75
N ALA A 144 -54.02 -45.10 -12.08
CA ALA A 144 -52.89 -44.65 -12.91
C ALA A 144 -52.61 -43.14 -12.76
N LEU A 145 -53.65 -42.31 -12.66
CA LEU A 145 -53.50 -40.88 -12.38
C LEU A 145 -52.97 -40.63 -10.96
N GLN A 146 -53.39 -41.43 -9.98
CA GLN A 146 -52.89 -41.31 -8.61
C GLN A 146 -51.41 -41.70 -8.52
N ASP A 147 -51.00 -42.80 -9.15
CA ASP A 147 -49.61 -43.23 -9.19
C ASP A 147 -48.71 -42.16 -9.83
N ASP A 148 -49.16 -41.54 -10.93
CA ASP A 148 -48.46 -40.42 -11.58
C ASP A 148 -48.41 -39.15 -10.70
N TYR A 149 -49.51 -38.83 -10.00
CA TYR A 149 -49.55 -37.75 -9.03
C TYR A 149 -48.55 -37.97 -7.89
N GLU A 150 -48.55 -39.15 -7.27
CA GLU A 150 -47.65 -39.51 -6.17
C GLU A 150 -46.18 -39.46 -6.60
N PHE A 151 -45.87 -39.96 -7.80
CA PHE A 151 -44.53 -39.86 -8.39
C PHE A 151 -44.08 -38.40 -8.55
N LYS A 152 -44.92 -37.55 -9.14
CA LYS A 152 -44.61 -36.12 -9.35
C LYS A 152 -44.45 -35.36 -8.04
N VAL A 153 -45.32 -35.61 -7.05
CA VAL A 153 -45.20 -35.02 -5.71
C VAL A 153 -43.92 -35.47 -5.03
N GLY A 154 -43.57 -36.76 -5.12
CA GLY A 154 -42.31 -37.30 -4.58
C GLY A 154 -41.08 -36.63 -5.20
N LEU A 155 -41.09 -36.44 -6.52
CA LEU A 155 -40.01 -35.75 -7.23
C LEU A 155 -39.88 -34.28 -6.81
N LEU A 156 -41.01 -33.56 -6.70
CA LEU A 156 -41.03 -32.17 -6.22
C LEU A 156 -40.52 -32.06 -4.78
N ALA A 157 -40.95 -32.95 -3.90
CA ALA A 157 -40.48 -32.97 -2.50
C ALA A 157 -38.97 -33.21 -2.43
N GLN A 158 -38.43 -34.13 -3.24
CA GLN A 158 -36.98 -34.37 -3.33
C GLN A 158 -36.23 -33.14 -3.86
N ALA A 159 -36.74 -32.50 -4.92
CA ALA A 159 -36.15 -31.29 -5.48
C ALA A 159 -36.14 -30.14 -4.47
N GLN A 160 -37.24 -29.95 -3.73
CA GLN A 160 -37.36 -28.94 -2.68
C GLN A 160 -36.37 -29.21 -1.53
N GLN A 161 -36.23 -30.47 -1.10
CA GLN A 161 -35.25 -30.84 -0.07
C GLN A 161 -33.81 -30.56 -0.54
N ALA A 162 -33.48 -30.88 -1.79
CA ALA A 162 -32.16 -30.60 -2.37
C ALA A 162 -31.89 -29.09 -2.45
N ALA A 163 -32.87 -28.31 -2.89
CA ALA A 163 -32.80 -26.85 -2.93
C ALA A 163 -32.56 -26.25 -1.52
N GLN A 164 -33.30 -26.73 -0.52
CA GLN A 164 -33.14 -26.29 0.87
C GLN A 164 -31.77 -26.65 1.44
N ALA A 165 -31.27 -27.85 1.15
CA ALA A 165 -29.92 -28.28 1.52
C ALA A 165 -28.84 -27.38 0.88
N GLN A 166 -28.99 -27.04 -0.40
CA GLN A 166 -28.06 -26.15 -1.09
C GLN A 166 -28.11 -24.72 -0.52
N SER A 167 -29.31 -24.18 -0.27
CA SER A 167 -29.47 -22.85 0.33
C SER A 167 -28.86 -22.78 1.72
N SER A 168 -29.10 -23.79 2.57
CA SER A 168 -28.51 -23.84 3.92
C SER A 168 -26.99 -23.98 3.89
N ALA A 169 -26.43 -24.77 2.97
CA ALA A 169 -24.98 -24.88 2.77
C ALA A 169 -24.37 -23.56 2.30
N ALA A 170 -25.00 -22.87 1.33
CA ALA A 170 -24.55 -21.57 0.86
C ALA A 170 -24.58 -20.51 1.98
N GLN A 171 -25.60 -20.52 2.82
CA GLN A 171 -25.70 -19.61 3.96
C GLN A 171 -24.66 -19.94 5.04
N ALA A 172 -24.41 -21.22 5.32
CA ALA A 172 -23.33 -21.62 6.23
C ALA A 172 -21.95 -21.18 5.72
N ALA A 173 -21.69 -21.28 4.42
CA ALA A 173 -20.45 -20.81 3.81
C ALA A 173 -20.27 -19.28 3.95
N ARG A 174 -21.31 -18.49 3.65
CA ARG A 174 -21.27 -17.03 3.86
C ARG A 174 -21.00 -16.65 5.32
N ASN A 175 -21.69 -17.31 6.25
CA ASN A 175 -21.48 -17.08 7.68
C ASN A 175 -20.05 -17.45 8.13
N ALA A 176 -19.45 -18.49 7.53
CA ALA A 176 -18.06 -18.86 7.81
C ALA A 176 -17.08 -17.80 7.29
N GLU A 177 -17.27 -17.31 6.06
CA GLU A 177 -16.44 -16.22 5.49
C GLU A 177 -16.52 -14.93 6.30
N GLU A 178 -17.72 -14.56 6.77
CA GLU A 178 -17.92 -13.39 7.65
C GLU A 178 -17.21 -13.55 9.00
N ARG A 179 -17.24 -14.76 9.58
CA ARG A 179 -16.49 -15.05 10.82
C ARG A 179 -14.99 -14.98 10.58
N ASP A 180 -14.49 -15.57 9.51
CA ASP A 180 -13.07 -15.59 9.18
C ASP A 180 -12.53 -14.19 8.90
N SER A 181 -13.27 -13.37 8.13
CA SER A 181 -12.92 -11.98 7.88
C SER A 181 -12.92 -11.15 9.16
N SER A 182 -13.92 -11.31 10.03
CA SER A 182 -13.97 -10.68 11.35
C SER A 182 -12.79 -11.10 12.24
N HIS A 183 -12.45 -12.39 12.26
CA HIS A 183 -11.29 -12.91 12.98
C HIS A 183 -9.98 -12.33 12.46
N ARG A 184 -9.79 -12.28 11.14
CA ARG A 184 -8.61 -11.67 10.52
C ARG A 184 -8.50 -10.18 10.86
N TRP A 185 -9.61 -9.46 10.83
CA TRP A 185 -9.65 -8.05 11.21
C TRP A 185 -9.27 -7.84 12.68
N LEU A 186 -9.81 -8.66 13.59
CA LEU A 186 -9.46 -8.64 15.01
C LEU A 186 -7.97 -8.94 15.23
N MET A 187 -7.42 -9.95 14.56
CA MET A 187 -5.99 -10.29 14.66
C MET A 187 -5.10 -9.17 14.13
N ALA A 188 -5.45 -8.57 12.98
CA ALA A 188 -4.72 -7.43 12.44
C ALA A 188 -4.74 -6.24 13.42
N ARG A 189 -5.88 -5.98 14.06
CA ARG A 189 -6.01 -4.93 15.10
C ARG A 189 -5.15 -5.21 16.32
N GLN A 190 -5.06 -6.46 16.77
CA GLN A 190 -4.17 -6.85 17.87
C GLN A 190 -2.70 -6.64 17.51
N GLN A 191 -2.26 -7.11 16.34
CA GLN A 191 -0.90 -6.91 15.86
C GLN A 191 -0.53 -5.43 15.74
N GLN A 192 -1.44 -4.59 15.25
CA GLN A 192 -1.24 -3.14 15.19
C GLN A 192 -1.08 -2.52 16.58
N ARG A 193 -1.87 -2.97 17.56
CA ARG A 193 -1.74 -2.52 18.96
C ARG A 193 -0.42 -2.97 19.59
N GLU A 194 0.00 -4.20 19.36
CA GLU A 194 1.30 -4.70 19.86
C GLU A 194 2.46 -3.89 19.27
N ALA A 195 2.46 -3.67 17.96
CA ALA A 195 3.46 -2.84 17.28
C ALA A 195 3.44 -1.38 17.77
N LEU A 196 2.28 -0.86 18.21
CA LEU A 196 2.18 0.46 18.84
C LEU A 196 2.92 0.51 20.17
N PHE A 197 2.69 -0.48 21.05
CA PHE A 197 3.37 -0.53 22.34
C PHE A 197 4.87 -0.77 22.20
N GLU A 198 5.31 -1.56 21.21
CA GLU A 198 6.74 -1.72 20.89
C GLU A 198 7.37 -0.40 20.42
N ALA A 199 6.70 0.33 19.53
CA ALA A 199 7.21 1.60 19.00
C ALA A 199 7.12 2.77 19.99
N MET A 200 6.19 2.71 20.95
CA MET A 200 5.88 3.76 21.93
C MET A 200 5.62 3.16 23.31
N PRO A 201 6.65 2.69 24.03
CA PRO A 201 6.49 2.11 25.36
C PRO A 201 5.93 3.13 26.38
N GLU A 202 6.14 4.43 26.17
CA GLU A 202 5.57 5.53 26.97
C GLU A 202 4.03 5.49 27.02
N LEU A 203 3.36 4.97 25.98
CA LEU A 203 1.90 4.81 25.98
C LEU A 203 1.40 3.68 26.90
N THR A 204 2.29 2.84 27.42
CA THR A 204 1.92 1.81 28.41
C THR A 204 1.56 2.44 29.75
N ASN A 205 2.14 3.60 30.06
CA ASN A 205 1.84 4.34 31.28
C ASN A 205 0.58 5.18 31.09
N ALA A 206 -0.46 4.92 31.89
CA ALA A 206 -1.74 5.62 31.78
C ALA A 206 -1.63 7.15 31.85
N ASN A 207 -0.71 7.68 32.66
CA ASN A 207 -0.48 9.12 32.79
C ASN A 207 0.18 9.73 31.55
N GLU A 208 1.13 9.04 30.93
CA GLU A 208 1.82 9.52 29.71
C GLU A 208 0.90 9.37 28.49
N ALA A 209 0.15 8.27 28.42
CA ALA A 209 -0.88 8.06 27.41
C ALA A 209 -1.95 9.16 27.44
N ARG A 210 -2.41 9.55 28.62
CA ARG A 210 -3.39 10.64 28.77
C ARG A 210 -2.83 11.99 28.31
N ARG A 211 -1.60 12.32 28.70
CA ARG A 211 -0.93 13.54 28.24
C ARG A 211 -0.75 13.55 26.71
N PHE A 212 -0.36 12.41 26.14
CA PHE A 212 -0.25 12.25 24.71
C PHE A 212 -1.60 12.43 24.00
N GLN A 213 -2.68 11.88 24.56
CA GLN A 213 -4.04 12.07 24.02
C GLN A 213 -4.47 13.53 24.06
N GLU A 214 -4.23 14.23 25.16
CA GLU A 214 -4.50 15.67 25.29
C GLU A 214 -3.70 16.48 24.25
N ASP A 215 -2.39 16.24 24.15
CA ASP A 215 -1.53 16.87 23.14
C ASP A 215 -1.97 16.53 21.69
N ALA A 216 -2.43 15.31 21.45
CA ALA A 216 -2.92 14.86 20.14
C ALA A 216 -4.19 15.59 19.74
N ILE A 217 -5.17 15.67 20.65
CA ILE A 217 -6.43 16.39 20.41
C ILE A 217 -6.12 17.86 20.09
N ASP A 218 -5.29 18.53 20.90
CA ASP A 218 -4.91 19.93 20.68
C ASP A 218 -4.15 20.15 19.37
N THR A 219 -3.35 19.16 18.97
CA THR A 219 -2.54 19.25 17.75
C THR A 219 -3.41 19.10 16.50
N ILE A 220 -4.27 18.10 16.46
CA ILE A 220 -5.09 17.78 15.29
C ILE A 220 -6.32 18.69 15.20
N ALA A 221 -6.83 19.24 16.31
CA ALA A 221 -7.89 20.26 16.29
C ALA A 221 -7.52 21.48 15.41
N GLY A 222 -6.23 21.84 15.33
CA GLY A 222 -5.75 22.89 14.43
C GLY A 222 -5.89 22.59 12.94
N TYR A 223 -6.15 21.33 12.57
CA TYR A 223 -6.36 20.86 11.20
C TYR A 223 -7.85 20.60 10.89
N GLY A 224 -8.76 20.86 11.83
CA GLY A 224 -10.21 20.76 11.62
C GLY A 224 -10.83 19.39 11.88
N PHE A 225 -10.10 18.45 12.48
CA PHE A 225 -10.68 17.17 12.92
C PHE A 225 -11.47 17.33 14.22
N SER A 226 -12.58 16.61 14.33
CA SER A 226 -13.34 16.50 15.57
C SER A 226 -12.71 15.50 16.55
N VAL A 227 -13.05 15.61 17.84
CA VAL A 227 -12.55 14.69 18.90
C VAL A 227 -13.02 13.24 18.66
N GLU A 228 -14.21 13.08 18.07
CA GLU A 228 -14.80 11.78 17.75
C GLU A 228 -14.03 11.10 16.60
N GLU A 229 -13.75 11.84 15.53
CA GLU A 229 -12.92 11.33 14.42
C GLU A 229 -11.49 11.00 14.84
N LEU A 230 -10.95 11.79 15.78
CA LEU A 230 -9.66 11.53 16.42
C LEU A 230 -9.65 10.17 17.11
N SER A 231 -10.69 9.86 17.88
CA SER A 231 -10.78 8.60 18.62
C SER A 231 -10.86 7.39 17.69
N SER A 232 -11.53 7.51 16.54
CA SER A 232 -11.58 6.47 15.51
C SER A 232 -10.30 6.39 14.67
N SER A 233 -9.67 7.53 14.38
CA SER A 233 -8.45 7.60 13.57
C SER A 233 -7.21 7.15 14.34
N LEU A 234 -7.19 7.36 15.65
CA LEU A 234 -6.18 6.85 16.58
C LEU A 234 -6.41 5.36 16.92
N GLU A 235 -7.08 4.59 16.07
CA GLU A 235 -7.04 3.12 16.17
C GLU A 235 -5.91 2.52 15.31
N ASP A 236 -5.46 3.23 14.28
CA ASP A 236 -4.36 2.80 13.40
C ASP A 236 -3.00 3.31 13.92
N LEU A 237 -2.04 2.39 14.06
CA LEU A 237 -0.64 2.66 14.39
C LEU A 237 -0.03 3.78 13.52
N ARG A 238 -0.37 3.82 12.24
CA ARG A 238 0.19 4.79 11.29
C ARG A 238 -0.17 6.21 11.70
N ASN A 239 -1.42 6.41 12.09
CA ASN A 239 -1.92 7.71 12.52
C ASN A 239 -1.28 8.13 13.84
N PHE A 240 -1.10 7.20 14.79
CA PHE A 240 -0.38 7.50 16.03
C PHE A 240 1.04 8.03 15.80
N ARG A 241 1.81 7.43 14.89
CA ARG A 241 3.19 7.86 14.60
C ARG A 241 3.21 9.26 13.97
N ILE A 242 2.31 9.50 13.01
CA ILE A 242 2.17 10.82 12.37
C ILE A 242 1.84 11.88 13.41
N VAL A 243 0.86 11.62 14.27
CA VAL A 243 0.42 12.55 15.31
C VAL A 243 1.52 12.82 16.32
N ARG A 244 2.28 11.80 16.72
CA ARG A 244 3.44 11.98 17.60
C ARG A 244 4.47 12.92 16.98
N ASP A 245 4.81 12.71 15.73
CA ASP A 245 5.82 13.51 15.05
C ASP A 245 5.31 14.96 14.86
N LEU A 246 4.01 15.13 14.63
CA LEU A 246 3.33 16.42 14.57
C LEU A 246 3.36 17.18 15.91
N ILE A 247 3.08 16.48 17.02
CA ILE A 247 3.17 17.04 18.38
C ILE A 247 4.61 17.50 18.65
N ARG A 248 5.60 16.65 18.35
CA ARG A 248 7.02 16.96 18.53
C ARG A 248 7.44 18.16 17.71
N TYR A 249 6.99 18.24 16.45
CA TYR A 249 7.24 19.36 15.57
C TYR A 249 6.64 20.66 16.12
N ARG A 250 5.38 20.64 16.57
CA ARG A 250 4.72 21.82 17.15
C ARG A 250 5.42 22.29 18.43
N LYS A 251 5.82 21.36 19.31
CA LYS A 251 6.60 21.66 20.53
C LYS A 251 8.00 22.22 20.19
N ALA A 252 8.65 21.71 19.14
CA ALA A 252 9.93 22.23 18.66
C ALA A 252 9.79 23.67 18.14
N LEU A 253 8.76 23.96 17.35
CA LEU A 253 8.48 25.32 16.88
C LEU A 253 8.22 26.31 18.03
N GLN A 254 7.45 25.89 19.05
CA GLN A 254 7.16 26.72 20.22
C GLN A 254 8.39 26.95 21.12
N SER A 255 9.31 25.99 21.20
CA SER A 255 10.53 26.08 22.01
C SER A 255 11.71 26.75 21.28
N ALA A 256 11.72 26.75 19.94
CA ALA A 256 12.74 27.41 19.12
C ALA A 256 13.05 28.87 19.50
N PRO A 257 12.07 29.77 19.74
CA PRO A 257 12.37 31.14 20.16
C PRO A 257 12.97 31.22 21.57
N LYS A 258 12.56 30.33 22.49
CA LYS A 258 13.10 30.25 23.86
C LYS A 258 14.56 29.79 23.85
N LEU A 259 14.89 28.85 22.98
CA LEU A 259 16.27 28.37 22.80
C LEU A 259 17.17 29.45 22.19
N LYS A 260 16.70 30.21 21.19
CA LYS A 260 17.47 31.34 20.63
C LYS A 260 17.82 32.39 21.68
N GLY A 261 16.88 32.71 22.59
CA GLY A 261 17.12 33.62 23.71
C GLY A 261 18.18 33.09 24.69
N ASN A 262 18.11 31.80 25.04
CA ASN A 262 19.07 31.19 25.95
C ASN A 262 20.46 31.06 25.32
N VAL A 263 20.57 30.61 24.07
CA VAL A 263 21.86 30.44 23.37
C VAL A 263 22.55 31.78 23.08
N ALA A 264 21.81 32.87 22.84
CA ALA A 264 22.40 34.20 22.68
C ALA A 264 23.10 34.72 23.95
N GLY A 265 22.73 34.21 25.14
CA GLY A 265 23.35 34.57 26.41
C GLY A 265 24.51 33.66 26.84
N LEU A 266 24.75 32.54 26.15
CA LEU A 266 25.88 31.68 26.45
C LEU A 266 27.17 32.24 25.81
N PRO A 267 28.30 32.30 26.54
CA PRO A 267 29.56 32.71 25.95
C PRO A 267 29.92 31.75 24.81
N VAL A 268 30.09 32.29 23.61
CA VAL A 268 30.55 31.53 22.46
C VAL A 268 31.89 30.90 22.84
N LEU A 269 31.91 29.58 22.97
CA LEU A 269 33.14 28.82 23.12
C LEU A 269 33.91 28.99 21.81
N THR A 270 34.73 30.04 21.73
CA THR A 270 35.74 30.16 20.68
C THR A 270 36.53 28.87 20.75
N GLY A 271 36.47 28.05 19.69
CA GLY A 271 37.12 26.74 19.68
C GLY A 271 38.53 26.88 20.22
N LYS A 272 38.84 26.21 21.34
CA LYS A 272 40.16 26.23 21.95
C LYS A 272 41.16 26.02 20.81
N LYS A 273 42.03 27.01 20.57
CA LYS A 273 43.16 26.88 19.64
C LYS A 273 43.72 25.48 19.85
N ARG A 274 43.85 24.69 18.78
CA ARG A 274 44.46 23.36 18.83
C ARG A 274 45.75 23.54 19.63
N MET A 275 45.85 22.90 20.81
CA MET A 275 47.05 23.00 21.65
C MET A 275 48.26 22.70 20.77
N ASP A 276 49.27 23.56 20.88
CA ASP A 276 50.50 23.41 20.15
C ASP A 276 51.16 22.06 20.50
N ARG A 277 51.93 21.50 19.57
CA ARG A 277 52.56 20.18 19.73
C ARG A 277 53.43 20.14 20.99
N ALA A 278 54.10 21.26 21.29
CA ALA A 278 54.89 21.45 22.50
C ALA A 278 54.03 21.34 23.76
N GLU A 279 52.93 22.09 23.85
CA GLU A 279 52.03 22.07 25.01
C GLU A 279 51.38 20.70 25.25
N ARG A 280 51.06 19.96 24.19
CA ARG A 280 50.55 18.57 24.31
C ARG A 280 51.60 17.65 24.92
N SER A 281 52.86 17.77 24.50
CA SER A 281 53.96 16.97 25.05
C SER A 281 54.19 17.29 26.52
N THR A 282 54.21 18.57 26.90
CA THR A 282 54.40 19.00 28.28
C THR A 282 53.29 18.50 29.20
N ARG A 283 52.02 18.59 28.77
CA ARG A 283 50.89 18.06 29.55
C ARG A 283 50.95 16.54 29.66
N ALA A 284 51.25 15.83 28.59
CA ALA A 284 51.36 14.36 28.60
C ALA A 284 52.47 13.89 29.55
N ASN A 285 53.62 14.58 29.57
CA ASN A 285 54.72 14.28 30.48
C ASN A 285 54.36 14.57 31.93
N ARG A 286 53.62 15.66 32.19
CA ARG A 286 53.11 15.99 33.51
C ARG A 286 52.13 14.94 34.03
N THR A 287 51.18 14.49 33.20
CA THR A 287 50.22 13.45 33.59
C THR A 287 50.89 12.11 33.84
N GLN A 288 51.89 11.74 33.03
CA GLN A 288 52.64 10.49 33.23
C GLN A 288 53.48 10.54 34.52
N PHE A 289 54.07 11.69 34.84
CA PHE A 289 54.80 11.89 36.09
C PHE A 289 53.88 11.90 37.32
N GLU A 290 52.70 12.50 37.21
CA GLU A 290 51.65 12.46 38.25
C GLU A 290 51.12 11.03 38.46
N GLN A 291 50.94 10.26 37.38
CA GLN A 291 50.58 8.84 37.46
C GLN A 291 51.66 8.03 38.16
N PHE A 292 52.93 8.15 37.76
CA PHE A 292 54.04 7.48 38.44
C PHE A 292 54.14 7.86 39.93
N ARG A 293 53.94 9.14 40.28
CA ARG A 293 53.91 9.58 41.68
C ARG A 293 52.80 8.91 42.49
N ASN A 294 51.66 8.65 41.86
CA ASN A 294 50.51 8.05 42.52
C ASN A 294 50.58 6.52 42.57
N THR A 295 51.14 5.88 41.55
CA THR A 295 51.18 4.41 41.42
C THR A 295 52.47 3.78 41.92
N GLY A 296 53.59 4.51 41.89
CA GLY A 296 54.92 4.04 42.30
C GLY A 296 55.47 2.85 41.50
N ARG A 297 54.85 2.50 40.36
CA ARG A 297 55.19 1.30 39.59
C ARG A 297 56.46 1.51 38.77
N LEU A 298 57.31 0.49 38.72
CA LEU A 298 58.53 0.49 37.90
C LEU A 298 58.23 0.59 36.40
N ASP A 299 57.10 0.04 35.97
CA ASP A 299 56.65 0.11 34.57
C ASP A 299 56.33 1.55 34.13
N ASP A 300 55.72 2.34 35.02
CA ASP A 300 55.40 3.76 34.75
C ASP A 300 56.69 4.61 34.73
N ALA A 301 57.68 4.28 35.57
CA ALA A 301 59.01 4.89 35.54
C ALA A 301 59.76 4.58 34.23
N ALA A 302 59.71 3.31 33.79
CA ALA A 302 60.33 2.87 32.54
C ALA A 302 59.70 3.57 31.33
N ALA A 303 58.38 3.78 31.32
CA ALA A 303 57.69 4.50 30.26
C ALA A 303 58.12 5.98 30.15
N ILE A 304 58.34 6.66 31.29
CA ILE A 304 58.85 8.05 31.32
C ILE A 304 60.28 8.11 30.76
N LEU A 305 61.14 7.17 31.16
CA LEU A 305 62.53 7.12 30.71
C LEU A 305 62.65 6.77 29.22
N ALA A 306 61.90 5.77 28.75
CA ALA A 306 61.90 5.36 27.35
C ALA A 306 61.49 6.50 26.41
N LYS A 307 60.57 7.37 26.87
CA LYS A 307 60.15 8.53 26.10
C LYS A 307 61.23 9.62 26.05
N ARG A 308 61.95 9.86 27.15
CA ARG A 308 63.07 10.83 27.19
C ARG A 308 64.31 10.39 26.41
N MET A 309 64.48 9.09 26.14
CA MET A 309 65.57 8.58 25.31
C MET A 309 65.28 8.64 23.81
N LYS A 310 64.01 8.90 23.42
CA LYS A 310 63.55 8.90 22.03
C LYS A 310 63.42 10.31 21.44
N ASP A 311 63.46 11.33 22.30
CA ASP A 311 63.56 12.76 21.96
C ASP A 311 65.03 13.21 22.01
#